data_AF-A0A5J5DC18-F1
#
_entry.id   AF-A0A5J5DC18-F1
#
_cell.length_a   1.000
_cell.length_b   1.000
_cell.length_c   1.000
_cell.angle_alpha   90.00
_cell.angle_beta   90.00
_cell.angle_gamma   90.00
#
_symmetry.space_group_name_H-M   'P 1'
#
loop_
_entity.id
_entity.type
_entity.pdbx_description
1 polymer ?
#
loop_
_entity_poly.entity_id
_entity_poly.type
_entity_poly.pdbx_seq_one_letter_code
_entity_poly.pdbx_strand_id
1 'polypeptide(L)'
;MMKEHERREHLKTMNEDGRKTEAQHYEEMKRKHADHPKVNHPGSEDQLKEVWQESDGLDPENFDPKTFFKIHDSNGDGFFDENELEALFTKELEKVYNPENEEDDMVEMEEERLRMREHVMNEVDTNKDRLVSLGEFIAATKKEEFSEKDEWETLEQKPVYTEEELREYEQHLVSEELDINQKAAELQKQRDELERKQEELNAQKFGLQQ
;
A
#
# COMPACT_ATOMS: atom_id res chain seq x y z
N MET A 1 -2.09 -3.35 -9.79
CA MET A 1 -2.34 -4.17 -11.00
C MET A 1 -3.42 -5.23 -10.79
N MET A 2 -3.37 -6.03 -9.71
CA MET A 2 -4.37 -7.08 -9.41
C MET A 2 -5.83 -6.59 -9.40
N LYS A 3 -6.12 -5.50 -8.69
CA LYS A 3 -7.47 -4.89 -8.62
C LYS A 3 -8.07 -4.55 -9.99
N GLU A 4 -7.26 -4.02 -10.92
CA GLU A 4 -7.70 -3.73 -12.29
C GLU A 4 -7.93 -5.01 -13.10
N HIS A 5 -7.08 -6.03 -12.92
CA HIS A 5 -7.29 -7.34 -13.53
C HIS A 5 -8.62 -7.98 -13.07
N GLU A 6 -8.86 -8.04 -11.76
CA GLU A 6 -10.09 -8.60 -11.18
C GLU A 6 -11.33 -7.86 -11.70
N ARG A 7 -11.26 -6.53 -11.80
CA ARG A 7 -12.33 -5.72 -12.39
C ARG A 7 -12.59 -6.10 -13.85
N ARG A 8 -11.54 -6.25 -14.67
CA ARG A 8 -11.67 -6.66 -16.09
C ARG A 8 -12.29 -8.05 -16.21
N GLU A 9 -11.89 -9.00 -15.38
CA GLU A 9 -12.49 -10.34 -15.32
C GLU A 9 -13.95 -10.28 -14.89
N HIS A 10 -14.28 -9.49 -13.86
CA HIS A 10 -15.65 -9.31 -13.39
C HIS A 10 -16.57 -8.79 -14.49
N LEU A 11 -16.14 -7.76 -15.22
CA LEU A 11 -16.89 -7.18 -16.35
C LEU A 11 -17.13 -8.19 -17.49
N LYS A 12 -16.20 -9.13 -17.73
CA LYS A 12 -16.38 -10.19 -18.75
C LYS A 12 -17.54 -11.12 -18.41
N THR A 13 -17.79 -11.36 -17.12
CA THR A 13 -18.88 -12.24 -16.65
C THR A 13 -20.27 -11.60 -16.74
N MET A 14 -20.35 -10.27 -16.87
CA MET A 14 -21.59 -9.51 -16.91
C MET A 14 -22.21 -9.38 -18.30
N ASN A 15 -23.52 -9.14 -18.34
CA ASN A 15 -24.27 -8.74 -19.54
C ASN A 15 -24.08 -7.23 -19.85
N GLU A 16 -24.61 -6.76 -20.99
CA GLU A 16 -24.40 -5.38 -21.45
C GLU A 16 -24.94 -4.32 -20.46
N ASP A 17 -26.15 -4.51 -19.96
CA ASP A 17 -26.75 -3.60 -18.97
C ASP A 17 -25.94 -3.58 -17.66
N GLY A 18 -25.53 -4.76 -17.16
CA GLY A 18 -24.72 -4.89 -15.95
C GLY A 18 -23.36 -4.22 -16.09
N ARG A 19 -22.67 -4.41 -17.22
CA ARG A 19 -21.39 -3.72 -17.50
C ARG A 19 -21.54 -2.21 -17.49
N LYS A 20 -22.65 -1.69 -18.01
CA LYS A 20 -22.90 -0.24 -18.01
C LYS A 20 -23.12 0.29 -16.59
N THR A 21 -23.91 -0.40 -15.77
CA THR A 21 -24.13 -0.03 -14.37
C THR A 21 -22.82 -0.09 -13.57
N GLU A 22 -22.04 -1.15 -13.73
CA GLU A 22 -20.75 -1.32 -13.06
C GLU A 22 -19.73 -0.24 -13.48
N ALA A 23 -19.68 0.10 -14.77
CA ALA A 23 -18.83 1.18 -15.25
C ALA A 23 -19.21 2.53 -14.65
N GLN A 24 -20.51 2.83 -14.56
CA GLN A 24 -21.01 4.06 -13.92
C GLN A 24 -20.69 4.10 -12.43
N HIS A 25 -20.89 2.98 -11.73
CA HIS A 25 -20.54 2.86 -10.32
C HIS A 25 -19.05 3.13 -10.12
N TYR A 26 -18.19 2.47 -10.89
CA TYR A 26 -16.75 2.66 -10.81
C TYR A 26 -16.31 4.11 -11.09
N GLU A 27 -16.87 4.76 -12.12
CA GLU A 27 -16.60 6.18 -12.39
C GLU A 27 -17.05 7.08 -11.23
N GLU A 28 -18.18 6.76 -10.59
CA GLU A 28 -18.65 7.48 -9.40
C GLU A 28 -17.69 7.29 -8.23
N MET A 29 -17.23 6.06 -7.97
CA MET A 29 -16.28 5.75 -6.89
C MET A 29 -14.96 6.48 -7.09
N LYS A 30 -14.40 6.45 -8.30
CA LYS A 30 -13.21 7.24 -8.65
C LYS A 30 -13.39 8.72 -8.42
N ARG A 31 -14.53 9.26 -8.84
CA ARG A 31 -14.81 10.69 -8.67
C ARG A 31 -14.94 11.07 -7.20
N LYS A 32 -15.52 10.22 -6.35
CA LYS A 32 -15.61 10.45 -4.91
C LYS A 32 -14.23 10.40 -4.26
N HIS A 33 -13.44 9.37 -4.58
CA HIS A 33 -12.08 9.22 -4.06
C HIS A 33 -11.19 10.40 -4.44
N ALA A 34 -11.26 10.85 -5.70
CA ALA A 34 -10.52 12.02 -6.17
C ALA A 34 -10.96 13.36 -5.55
N ASP A 35 -12.13 13.43 -4.89
CA ASP A 35 -12.66 14.62 -4.24
C ASP A 35 -12.22 14.68 -2.77
N HIS A 36 -10.91 14.85 -2.58
CA HIS A 36 -10.28 14.95 -1.26
C HIS A 36 -9.64 16.33 -1.04
N PRO A 37 -9.44 16.78 0.22
CA PRO A 37 -8.62 17.94 0.53
C PRO A 37 -7.19 17.77 0.00
N LYS A 38 -6.51 18.89 -0.26
CA LYS A 38 -5.10 18.88 -0.68
C LYS A 38 -4.24 18.07 0.29
N VAL A 39 -3.41 17.20 -0.29
CA VAL A 39 -2.38 16.44 0.42
C VAL A 39 -1.06 17.18 0.27
N ASN A 40 -0.44 17.53 1.39
CA ASN A 40 0.85 18.20 1.38
C ASN A 40 1.96 17.21 0.97
N HIS A 41 3.04 17.74 0.40
CA HIS A 41 4.20 16.93 0.08
C HIS A 41 4.82 16.32 1.35
N PRO A 42 5.16 15.01 1.38
CA PRO A 42 5.74 14.38 2.55
C PRO A 42 7.06 15.04 2.96
N GLY A 43 7.20 15.42 4.23
CA GLY A 43 8.41 16.09 4.74
C GLY A 43 8.48 17.60 4.44
N SER A 44 7.46 18.19 3.79
CA SER A 44 7.38 19.64 3.57
C SER A 44 7.03 20.43 4.83
N GLU A 45 7.33 21.72 4.82
CA GLU A 45 7.01 22.63 5.92
C GLU A 45 5.51 22.64 6.26
N ASP A 46 4.65 22.66 5.25
CA ASP A 46 3.20 22.69 5.43
C ASP A 46 2.71 21.38 6.10
N GLN A 47 3.22 20.22 5.67
CA GLN A 47 2.90 18.92 6.28
C GLN A 47 3.34 18.83 7.74
N LEU A 48 4.58 19.22 8.05
CA LEU A 48 5.09 19.16 9.43
C LEU A 48 4.39 20.15 10.36
N LYS A 49 4.04 21.34 9.86
CA LYS A 49 3.24 22.32 10.61
C LYS A 49 1.83 21.83 10.89
N GLU A 50 1.23 21.11 9.96
CA GLU A 50 -0.09 20.50 10.16
C GLU A 50 -0.03 19.46 11.27
N VAL A 51 0.95 18.56 11.26
CA VAL A 51 1.16 17.60 12.36
C VAL A 51 1.39 18.32 13.69
N TRP A 52 2.25 19.34 13.71
CA TRP A 52 2.52 20.16 14.89
C TRP A 52 1.25 20.84 15.46
N GLN A 53 0.36 21.29 14.59
CA GLN A 53 -0.88 21.93 15.01
C GLN A 53 -1.94 20.91 15.45
N GLU A 54 -2.19 19.89 14.63
CA GLU A 54 -3.33 18.99 14.79
C GLU A 54 -3.04 17.84 15.74
N SER A 55 -1.83 17.26 15.67
CA SER A 55 -1.43 16.13 16.52
C SER A 55 -0.83 16.62 17.84
N ASP A 56 0.04 17.63 17.81
CA ASP A 56 0.72 18.11 19.05
C ASP A 56 -0.07 19.22 19.77
N GLY A 57 -1.03 19.86 19.10
CA GLY A 57 -1.80 20.96 19.67
C GLY A 57 -0.98 22.24 19.88
N LEU A 58 0.10 22.42 19.11
CA LEU A 58 1.03 23.54 19.22
C LEU A 58 0.73 24.61 18.16
N ASP A 59 1.13 25.85 18.43
CA ASP A 59 0.91 26.97 17.52
C ASP A 59 1.84 26.86 16.29
N PRO A 60 1.30 26.80 15.06
CA PRO A 60 2.09 26.68 13.83
C PRO A 60 3.05 27.87 13.60
N GLU A 61 2.75 29.05 14.15
CA GLU A 61 3.64 30.22 14.07
C GLU A 61 4.93 30.05 14.90
N ASN A 62 4.93 29.12 15.85
CA ASN A 62 6.08 28.78 16.70
C ASN A 62 6.75 27.47 16.29
N PHE A 63 6.53 27.02 15.05
CA PHE A 63 7.14 25.81 14.54
C PHE A 63 8.68 25.87 14.62
N ASP A 64 9.27 24.90 15.32
CA ASP A 64 10.72 24.74 15.46
C ASP A 64 11.09 23.31 15.06
N PRO A 65 11.81 23.10 13.94
CA PRO A 65 12.17 21.77 13.46
C PRO A 65 12.87 20.90 14.50
N LYS A 66 13.71 21.49 15.34
CA LYS A 66 14.45 20.74 16.36
C LYS A 66 13.54 20.24 17.48
N THR A 67 12.53 21.02 17.85
CA THR A 67 11.53 20.62 18.84
C THR A 67 10.58 19.60 18.23
N PHE A 68 10.14 19.81 16.98
CA PHE A 68 9.34 18.85 16.23
C PHE A 68 10.00 17.46 16.22
N PHE A 69 11.29 17.41 15.85
CA PHE A 69 12.07 16.18 15.84
C PHE A 69 12.01 15.44 17.19
N LYS A 70 12.26 16.16 18.28
CA LYS A 70 12.29 15.57 19.63
C LYS A 70 10.94 15.11 20.15
N ILE A 71 9.84 15.70 19.68
CA ILE A 71 8.49 15.30 20.09
C ILE A 71 8.11 13.97 19.43
N HIS A 72 8.56 13.77 18.19
CA HIS A 72 8.19 12.59 17.38
C HIS A 72 9.21 11.44 17.43
N ASP A 73 10.41 11.69 17.96
CA ASP A 73 11.39 10.66 18.34
C ASP A 73 10.82 9.91 19.55
N SER A 74 9.98 8.93 19.24
CA SER A 74 9.08 8.26 20.18
C SER A 74 9.87 7.32 21.09
N ASN A 75 10.94 6.73 20.56
CA ASN A 75 11.81 5.83 21.30
C ASN A 75 12.98 6.58 22.01
N GLY A 76 13.25 7.84 21.63
CA GLY A 76 14.26 8.71 22.23
C GLY A 76 15.70 8.38 21.85
N ASP A 77 15.92 7.69 20.72
CA ASP A 77 17.24 7.25 20.27
C ASP A 77 17.99 8.32 19.46
N GLY A 78 17.33 9.43 19.14
CA GLY A 78 17.88 10.56 18.41
C GLY A 78 17.82 10.42 16.89
N PHE A 79 17.05 9.47 16.38
CA PHE A 79 16.78 9.23 14.98
C PHE A 79 15.27 9.21 14.73
N PHE A 80 14.86 9.43 13.47
CA PHE A 80 13.57 8.94 13.01
C PHE A 80 13.78 7.63 12.26
N ASP A 81 13.15 6.57 12.76
CA ASP A 81 13.02 5.32 12.03
C ASP A 81 11.87 5.35 11.01
N GLU A 82 11.72 4.26 10.27
CA GLU A 82 10.65 4.13 9.27
C GLU A 82 9.25 4.31 9.85
N ASN A 83 8.99 3.77 11.04
CA ASN A 83 7.66 3.83 11.65
C ASN A 83 7.38 5.25 12.17
N GLU A 84 8.40 5.91 12.73
CA GLU A 84 8.28 7.29 13.20
C GLU A 84 8.00 8.25 12.05
N LEU A 85 8.66 8.08 10.89
CA LEU A 85 8.33 8.83 9.68
C LEU A 85 6.92 8.52 9.17
N GLU A 86 6.57 7.24 9.08
CA GLU A 86 5.25 6.78 8.63
C GLU A 86 4.11 7.38 9.47
N ALA A 87 4.31 7.51 10.78
CA ALA A 87 3.34 8.13 11.67
C ALA A 87 3.03 9.58 11.29
N LEU A 88 4.02 10.34 10.81
CA LEU A 88 3.85 11.74 10.39
C LEU A 88 2.92 11.88 9.19
N PHE A 89 2.83 10.85 8.34
CA PHE A 89 2.01 10.88 7.12
C PHE A 89 0.54 10.57 7.39
N THR A 90 0.20 10.07 8.58
CA THR A 90 -1.17 9.62 8.90
C THR A 90 -2.20 10.71 8.63
N LYS A 91 -1.93 11.95 9.05
CA LYS A 91 -2.86 13.08 8.85
C LYS A 91 -3.10 13.41 7.39
N GLU A 92 -2.04 13.32 6.58
CA GLU A 92 -2.13 13.55 5.14
C GLU A 92 -2.92 12.45 4.44
N LEU A 93 -2.71 11.18 4.83
CA LEU A 93 -3.41 10.04 4.27
C LEU A 93 -4.89 9.99 4.68
N GLU A 94 -5.23 10.41 5.91
CA GLU A 94 -6.61 10.51 6.41
C GLU A 94 -7.48 11.50 5.61
N LYS A 95 -6.87 12.42 4.85
CA LYS A 95 -7.61 13.31 3.93
C LYS A 95 -8.15 12.56 2.72
N VAL A 96 -7.46 11.52 2.27
CA VAL A 96 -7.74 10.78 1.04
C VAL A 96 -8.45 9.47 1.32
N TYR A 97 -8.08 8.79 2.40
CA TYR A 97 -8.53 7.44 2.70
C TYR A 97 -9.30 7.41 4.02
N ASN A 98 -10.55 6.99 3.96
CA ASN A 98 -11.40 6.76 5.13
C ASN A 98 -11.93 5.31 5.12
N PRO A 99 -11.67 4.50 6.16
CA PRO A 99 -12.14 3.10 6.22
C PRO A 99 -13.67 2.94 6.25
N GLU A 100 -14.42 4.02 6.49
CA GLU A 100 -15.90 4.03 6.43
C GLU A 100 -16.44 4.22 5.01
N ASN A 101 -15.61 4.67 4.07
CA ASN A 101 -15.96 4.88 2.67
C ASN A 101 -15.69 3.61 1.86
N GLU A 102 -16.58 3.26 0.93
CA GLU A 102 -16.44 2.07 0.08
C GLU A 102 -15.40 2.30 -1.02
N GLU A 103 -15.21 3.56 -1.43
CA GLU A 103 -14.27 3.98 -2.46
C GLU A 103 -12.82 3.96 -2.02
N ASP A 104 -12.58 3.98 -0.71
CA ASP A 104 -11.25 4.14 -0.14
C ASP A 104 -10.65 2.78 0.22
N ASP A 105 -9.58 2.42 -0.47
CA ASP A 105 -8.88 1.16 -0.27
C ASP A 105 -7.75 1.33 0.76
N MET A 106 -7.92 0.70 1.93
CA MET A 106 -6.93 0.78 3.01
C MET A 106 -5.60 0.09 2.65
N VAL A 107 -5.57 -0.80 1.66
CA VAL A 107 -4.32 -1.36 1.14
C VAL A 107 -3.60 -0.32 0.29
N GLU A 108 -4.33 0.43 -0.56
CA GLU A 108 -3.76 1.54 -1.34
C GLU A 108 -3.24 2.65 -0.42
N MET A 109 -3.93 2.92 0.70
CA MET A 109 -3.43 3.85 1.73
C MET A 109 -2.06 3.42 2.27
N GLU A 110 -1.86 2.14 2.56
CA GLU A 110 -0.59 1.63 3.07
C GLU A 110 0.51 1.64 1.99
N GLU A 111 0.18 1.31 0.74
CA GLU A 111 1.10 1.46 -0.39
C GLU A 111 1.54 2.93 -0.58
N GLU A 112 0.60 3.87 -0.44
CA GLU A 112 0.89 5.31 -0.50
C GLU A 112 1.78 5.74 0.68
N ARG A 113 1.51 5.26 1.89
CA ARG A 113 2.36 5.51 3.06
C ARG A 113 3.80 5.08 2.81
N LEU A 114 4.01 3.87 2.28
CA LEU A 114 5.33 3.37 1.94
C LEU A 114 5.99 4.22 0.85
N ARG A 115 5.23 4.71 -0.13
CA ARG A 115 5.73 5.61 -1.18
C ARG A 115 6.16 6.96 -0.62
N MET A 116 5.39 7.55 0.29
CA MET A 116 5.75 8.76 1.03
C MET A 116 7.04 8.54 1.84
N ARG A 117 7.16 7.41 2.54
CA ARG A 117 8.36 7.05 3.29
C ARG A 117 9.58 6.93 2.39
N GLU A 118 9.50 6.14 1.31
CA GLU A 118 10.64 5.96 0.39
C GLU A 118 11.04 7.30 -0.26
N HIS A 119 10.07 8.16 -0.55
CA HIS A 119 10.34 9.50 -1.03
C HIS A 119 11.15 10.31 0.00
N VAL A 120 10.67 10.44 1.24
CA VAL A 120 11.37 11.20 2.31
C VAL A 120 12.76 10.62 2.60
N MET A 121 12.88 9.28 2.68
CA MET A 121 14.18 8.63 2.89
C MET A 121 15.17 8.98 1.77
N ASN A 122 14.74 8.96 0.50
CA ASN A 122 15.64 9.29 -0.60
C ASN A 122 16.12 10.76 -0.59
N GLU A 123 15.34 11.67 -0.01
CA GLU A 123 15.69 13.09 0.03
C GLU A 123 16.50 13.50 1.27
N VAL A 124 16.23 12.85 2.40
CA VAL A 124 16.73 13.25 3.72
C VAL A 124 17.83 12.33 4.23
N ASP A 125 17.70 11.01 4.08
CA ASP A 125 18.72 10.04 4.53
C ASP A 125 19.92 10.05 3.58
N THR A 126 20.95 10.80 3.97
CA THR A 126 22.12 11.03 3.12
C THR A 126 23.11 9.89 3.18
N ASN A 127 23.17 9.19 4.32
CA ASN A 127 24.13 8.12 4.57
C ASN A 127 23.59 6.73 4.20
N LYS A 128 22.28 6.63 3.93
CA LYS A 128 21.53 5.44 3.52
C LYS A 128 21.49 4.33 4.57
N ASP A 129 21.45 4.71 5.84
CA ASP A 129 21.35 3.77 6.95
C ASP A 129 19.89 3.46 7.36
N ARG A 130 18.90 4.02 6.65
CA ARG A 130 17.46 3.88 6.92
C ARG A 130 17.02 4.54 8.23
N LEU A 131 17.83 5.47 8.75
CA LEU A 131 17.51 6.29 9.91
C LEU A 131 17.77 7.76 9.56
N VAL A 132 16.85 8.64 9.94
CA VAL A 132 17.05 10.08 9.74
C VAL A 132 17.58 10.69 11.03
N SER A 133 18.85 11.09 11.02
CA SER A 133 19.42 11.81 12.17
C SER A 133 18.88 13.23 12.28
N LEU A 134 18.93 13.82 13.48
CA LEU A 134 18.61 15.24 13.67
C LEU A 134 19.42 16.16 12.72
N GLY A 135 20.67 15.80 12.43
CA GLY A 135 21.52 16.58 11.53
C GLY A 135 21.00 16.59 10.10
N GLU A 136 20.57 15.44 9.60
CA GLU A 136 19.98 15.28 8.27
C GLU A 136 18.63 15.97 8.18
N PHE A 137 17.77 15.79 9.17
CA PHE A 137 16.48 16.45 9.25
C PHE A 137 16.61 17.98 9.19
N ILE A 138 17.48 18.57 10.02
CA ILE A 138 17.73 20.02 10.03
C ILE A 138 18.40 20.51 8.73
N ALA A 139 19.16 19.66 8.05
CA ALA A 139 19.72 19.99 6.74
C ALA A 139 18.61 20.00 5.67
N ALA A 140 17.68 19.05 5.71
CA ALA A 140 16.53 19.02 4.82
C ALA A 140 15.63 20.24 5.00
N THR A 141 15.37 20.69 6.23
CA THR A 141 14.53 21.89 6.47
C THR A 141 15.15 23.22 5.99
N LYS A 142 16.38 23.20 5.46
CA LYS A 142 17.07 24.38 4.90
C LYS A 142 17.13 24.37 3.38
N LYS A 143 16.71 23.27 2.76
CA LYS A 143 16.60 23.13 1.31
C LYS A 143 15.42 23.95 0.80
N GLU A 144 15.43 24.34 -0.47
CA GLU A 144 14.34 25.14 -1.05
C GLU A 144 13.05 24.31 -1.14
N GLU A 145 13.22 23.02 -1.45
CA GLU A 145 12.22 21.97 -1.54
C GLU A 145 11.37 21.84 -0.26
N PHE A 146 11.94 22.18 0.91
CA PHE A 146 11.20 22.14 2.18
C PHE A 146 10.04 23.14 2.23
N SER A 147 10.23 24.32 1.65
CA SER A 147 9.22 25.39 1.63
C SER A 147 8.41 25.39 0.32
N GLU A 148 8.65 24.42 -0.57
CA GLU A 148 7.82 24.23 -1.76
C GLU A 148 6.42 23.76 -1.36
N LYS A 149 5.41 24.30 -2.05
CA LYS A 149 3.99 24.02 -1.78
C LYS A 149 3.41 23.00 -2.73
N ASP A 150 4.28 22.17 -3.27
CA ASP A 150 3.94 21.12 -4.21
C ASP A 150 2.98 20.13 -3.53
N GLU A 151 2.03 19.63 -4.30
CA GLU A 151 1.02 18.71 -3.80
C GLU A 151 1.53 17.29 -3.98
N TRP A 152 1.17 16.41 -3.07
CA TRP A 152 1.45 15.00 -3.26
C TRP A 152 0.44 14.39 -4.25
N GLU A 153 0.94 13.99 -5.42
CA GLU A 153 0.13 13.24 -6.40
C GLU A 153 -0.10 11.81 -5.87
N THR A 154 -1.35 11.46 -5.58
CA THR A 154 -1.74 10.12 -5.10
C THR A 154 -1.63 9.05 -6.20
N LEU A 155 -1.63 7.78 -5.80
CA LEU A 155 -1.59 6.62 -6.69
C LEU A 155 -2.68 6.64 -7.76
N GLU A 156 -3.85 7.23 -7.49
CA GLU A 156 -4.92 7.36 -8.48
C GLU A 156 -4.56 8.35 -9.60
N GLN A 157 -3.97 9.48 -9.25
CA GLN A 157 -3.59 10.54 -10.18
C GLN A 157 -2.40 10.13 -11.05
N LYS A 158 -1.53 9.28 -10.51
CA LYS A 158 -0.33 8.78 -11.20
C LYS A 158 -0.30 7.26 -11.20
N PRO A 159 -0.97 6.61 -12.17
CA PRO A 159 -0.92 5.17 -12.33
C PRO A 159 0.53 4.68 -12.40
N VAL A 160 0.89 3.75 -11.52
CA VAL A 160 2.26 3.23 -11.39
C VAL A 160 2.62 2.25 -12.53
N TYR A 161 1.64 1.85 -13.33
CA TYR A 161 1.82 0.86 -14.40
C TYR A 161 1.17 1.32 -15.71
N THR A 162 1.78 0.91 -16.81
CA THR A 162 1.32 1.09 -18.17
C THR A 162 0.37 -0.04 -18.60
N GLU A 163 -0.39 0.18 -19.67
CA GLU A 163 -1.24 -0.88 -20.27
C GLU A 163 -0.42 -2.06 -20.83
N GLU A 164 0.86 -1.84 -21.15
CA GLU A 164 1.77 -2.92 -21.55
C GLU A 164 2.15 -3.79 -20.35
N GLU A 165 2.60 -3.17 -19.25
CA GLU A 165 2.94 -3.87 -18.00
C GLU A 165 1.73 -4.62 -17.42
N LEU A 166 0.53 -4.02 -17.46
CA LEU A 166 -0.69 -4.72 -17.04
C LEU A 166 -0.95 -5.97 -17.89
N ARG A 167 -0.78 -5.90 -19.21
CA ARG A 167 -0.97 -7.06 -20.09
C ARG A 167 0.05 -8.16 -19.84
N GLU A 168 1.31 -7.81 -19.59
CA GLU A 168 2.34 -8.79 -19.23
C GLU A 168 2.01 -9.46 -17.89
N TYR A 169 1.54 -8.68 -16.91
CA TYR A 169 1.07 -9.19 -15.63
C TYR A 169 -0.12 -10.15 -15.77
N GLU A 170 -1.13 -9.80 -16.57
CA GLU A 170 -2.28 -10.68 -16.84
C GLU A 170 -1.86 -11.99 -17.52
N GLN A 171 -0.89 -11.95 -18.44
CA GLN A 171 -0.34 -13.16 -19.06
C GLN A 171 0.40 -14.04 -18.04
N HIS A 172 1.14 -13.43 -17.11
CA HIS A 172 1.79 -14.15 -16.03
C HIS A 172 0.79 -14.87 -15.14
N LEU A 173 -0.29 -14.19 -14.74
CA LEU A 173 -1.36 -14.78 -13.92
C LEU A 173 -1.99 -16.01 -14.59
N VAL A 174 -2.28 -15.93 -15.89
CA VAL A 174 -2.81 -17.08 -16.65
C VAL A 174 -1.82 -18.24 -16.66
N SER A 175 -0.53 -17.96 -16.83
CA SER A 175 0.51 -19.00 -16.80
C SER A 175 0.63 -19.65 -15.41
N GLU A 176 0.57 -18.86 -14.33
CA GLU A 176 0.60 -19.36 -12.96
C GLU A 176 -0.64 -20.19 -12.63
N GLU A 177 -1.84 -19.74 -13.06
CA GLU A 177 -3.07 -20.49 -12.88
C GLU A 177 -3.00 -21.88 -13.54
N LEU A 178 -2.43 -21.94 -14.75
CA LEU A 178 -2.21 -23.21 -15.45
C LEU A 178 -1.25 -24.14 -14.69
N ASP A 179 -0.15 -23.61 -14.16
CA ASP A 179 0.82 -24.39 -13.36
C ASP A 179 0.20 -24.88 -12.04
N ILE A 180 -0.54 -24.03 -11.34
CA ILE A 180 -1.28 -24.39 -10.12
C ILE A 180 -2.29 -25.50 -10.42
N ASN A 181 -3.07 -25.38 -11.50
CA ASN A 181 -4.05 -26.38 -11.89
C ASN A 181 -3.39 -27.74 -12.23
N GLN A 182 -2.24 -27.73 -12.91
CA GLN A 182 -1.47 -28.95 -13.17
C GLN A 182 -0.98 -29.60 -11.87
N LYS A 183 -0.38 -28.82 -10.97
CA LYS A 183 0.08 -29.31 -9.66
C LYS A 183 -1.08 -29.83 -8.81
N ALA A 184 -2.23 -29.15 -8.81
CA ALA A 184 -3.42 -29.59 -8.10
C ALA A 184 -3.93 -30.94 -8.64
N ALA A 185 -3.95 -31.12 -9.96
CA ALA A 185 -4.33 -32.39 -10.59
C ALA A 185 -3.35 -33.53 -10.25
N GLU A 186 -2.05 -33.25 -10.18
CA GLU A 186 -1.03 -34.22 -9.75
C GLU A 186 -1.18 -34.60 -8.28
N LEU A 187 -1.36 -33.62 -7.40
CA LEU A 187 -1.60 -33.84 -5.97
C LEU A 187 -2.86 -34.67 -5.74
N GLN A 188 -3.93 -34.41 -6.51
CA GLN A 188 -5.15 -35.22 -6.43
C GLN A 188 -4.89 -36.67 -6.81
N LYS A 189 -4.14 -36.94 -7.89
CA LYS A 189 -3.74 -38.30 -8.26
C LYS A 189 -2.92 -38.98 -7.18
N GLN A 190 -1.94 -38.28 -6.60
CA GLN A 190 -1.12 -38.80 -5.51
C GLN A 190 -1.97 -39.13 -4.28
N ARG A 191 -2.96 -38.29 -3.95
CA ARG A 191 -3.90 -38.54 -2.85
C ARG A 191 -4.69 -39.82 -3.08
N ASP A 192 -5.26 -39.98 -4.27
CA ASP A 192 -6.05 -41.17 -4.63
C ASP A 192 -5.19 -42.45 -4.61
N GLU A 193 -3.92 -42.38 -5.02
CA GLU A 193 -2.98 -43.51 -4.94
C GLU A 193 -2.62 -43.87 -3.49
N LEU A 194 -2.39 -42.88 -2.63
CA LEU A 194 -2.11 -43.10 -1.22
C LEU A 194 -3.31 -43.71 -0.49
N GLU A 195 -4.53 -43.27 -0.82
CA GLU A 195 -5.76 -43.82 -0.28
C GLU A 195 -5.92 -45.31 -0.63
N ARG A 196 -5.68 -45.69 -1.89
CA ARG A 196 -5.67 -47.10 -2.32
C ARG A 196 -4.64 -47.94 -1.58
N LYS A 197 -3.40 -47.43 -1.44
CA LYS A 197 -2.35 -48.13 -0.69
C LYS A 197 -2.72 -48.31 0.78
N GLN A 198 -3.40 -47.32 1.37
CA GLN A 198 -3.86 -47.38 2.75
C GLN A 198 -4.97 -48.43 2.94
N GLU A 199 -5.91 -48.54 2.01
CA GLU A 199 -6.93 -49.59 1.99
C GLU A 199 -6.31 -50.99 1.88
N GLU A 200 -5.37 -51.18 0.95
CA GLU A 200 -4.64 -52.45 0.79
C GLU A 200 -3.91 -52.85 2.07
N LEU A 201 -3.21 -51.90 2.71
CA LEU A 201 -2.47 -52.14 3.94
C LEU A 201 -3.40 -52.47 5.12
N ASN A 202 -4.57 -51.86 5.18
CA ASN A 202 -5.60 -52.18 6.18
C ASN A 202 -6.19 -53.58 5.96
N ALA A 203 -6.47 -53.96 4.71
CA ALA A 203 -6.96 -55.29 4.36
C ALA A 203 -5.93 -56.38 4.71
N GLN A 204 -4.63 -56.14 4.43
CA GLN A 204 -3.56 -57.06 4.81
C GLN A 204 -3.44 -57.23 6.33
N LYS A 205 -3.54 -56.13 7.10
CA LYS A 205 -3.53 -56.18 8.57
C LYS A 205 -4.69 -57.00 9.14
N PHE A 206 -5.89 -56.85 8.58
CA PHE A 206 -7.06 -57.60 9.03
C PHE A 206 -6.92 -59.10 8.73
N GLY A 207 -6.38 -59.46 7.56
CA GLY A 207 -6.13 -60.85 7.18
C GLY A 207 -5.04 -61.56 8.01
N LEU A 208 -4.10 -60.81 8.61
CA LEU A 208 -3.05 -61.35 9.48
C LEU A 208 -3.50 -61.52 10.95
N GLN A 209 -4.68 -61.00 11.34
CA GLN A 209 -5.24 -61.10 12.68
C GLN A 209 -6.30 -62.21 12.84
N GLN A 210 -6.59 -62.98 11.79
CA GLN A 210 -7.40 -64.21 11.83
C GLN A 210 -6.50 -65.46 11.79
#